data_AF-A0A935XDH1-F1
#
_entry.id   AF-A0A935XDH1-F1
#
_cell.length_a   1.000
_cell.length_b   1.000
_cell.length_c   1.000
_cell.angle_alpha   90.00
_cell.angle_beta   90.00
_cell.angle_gamma   90.00
#
_symmetry.space_group_name_H-M   'P 1'
#
loop_
_entity.id
_entity.type
_entity.pdbx_description
1 polymer ?
#
loop_
_entity_poly.entity_id
_entity_poly.type
_entity_poly.pdbx_seq_one_letter_code
_entity_poly.pdbx_strand_id
1 'polypeptide(L)'
;MATSTYKRVKCKIGSVEFYPIEVKYGMSRSANQVGRRIGESLQARAFVWVDPHDVARLSQDSLVNLWKIATEPKDPLYKVEVTWYLEDGDKVLSAAEFMGWISVFQFTNPALSGLPGTGGDLSGKSSVVQSQTAYNNLLYLELVVTLDEPNISKHRFTK
;
A
#
# COMPACT_ATOMS: atom_id res chain seq x y z
N MET A 1 -25.92 13.71 -3.18
CA MET A 1 -25.25 12.76 -4.10
C MET A 1 -23.93 12.35 -3.46
N ALA A 2 -23.85 11.13 -2.92
CA ALA A 2 -22.76 10.68 -2.05
C ALA A 2 -22.14 9.39 -2.61
N THR A 3 -21.51 9.46 -3.78
CA THR A 3 -21.03 8.24 -4.48
C THR A 3 -19.69 8.36 -5.20
N SER A 4 -18.95 9.48 -5.14
CA SER A 4 -17.72 9.65 -5.95
C SER A 4 -16.38 9.52 -5.20
N THR A 5 -16.34 9.59 -3.86
CA THR A 5 -15.06 9.64 -3.11
C THR A 5 -14.38 8.29 -2.85
N TYR A 6 -15.05 7.17 -3.14
CA TYR A 6 -14.53 5.82 -2.93
C TYR A 6 -13.71 5.27 -4.10
N LYS A 7 -13.68 5.97 -5.23
CA LYS A 7 -13.19 5.43 -6.49
C LYS A 7 -11.78 5.86 -6.88
N ARG A 8 -11.00 6.53 -6.02
CA ARG A 8 -9.67 7.03 -6.42
C ARG A 8 -8.65 5.92 -6.63
N VAL A 9 -8.72 4.88 -5.80
CA VAL A 9 -7.83 3.74 -5.88
C VAL A 9 -8.53 2.47 -5.38
N LYS A 10 -8.25 1.36 -6.06
CA LYS A 10 -8.68 0.02 -5.67
C LYS A 10 -7.44 -0.84 -5.47
N CYS A 11 -7.44 -1.65 -4.42
CA CYS A 11 -6.41 -2.63 -4.16
C CYS A 11 -7.04 -4.02 -4.05
N LYS A 12 -6.39 -5.01 -4.66
CA LYS A 12 -6.76 -6.41 -4.54
C LYS A 12 -5.54 -7.24 -4.20
N ILE A 13 -5.61 -8.03 -3.13
CA ILE A 13 -4.55 -8.93 -2.66
C ILE A 13 -5.14 -10.33 -2.60
N GLY A 14 -4.74 -11.21 -3.52
CA GLY A 14 -5.37 -12.51 -3.69
C GLY A 14 -6.87 -12.38 -3.99
N SER A 15 -7.70 -12.85 -3.07
CA SER A 15 -9.17 -12.75 -3.16
C SER A 15 -9.75 -11.50 -2.46
N VAL A 16 -8.96 -10.75 -1.70
CA VAL A 16 -9.44 -9.61 -0.93
C VAL A 16 -9.38 -8.34 -1.78
N GLU A 17 -10.53 -7.75 -2.07
CA GLU A 17 -10.66 -6.46 -2.78
C GLU A 17 -11.15 -5.37 -1.81
N PHE A 18 -10.54 -4.19 -1.86
CA PHE A 18 -10.84 -3.05 -0.98
C PHE A 18 -10.43 -1.70 -1.59
N TYR A 19 -10.90 -0.60 -1.00
CA TYR A 19 -10.75 0.76 -1.51
C TYR A 19 -9.96 1.66 -0.54
N PRO A 20 -8.62 1.63 -0.58
CA PRO A 20 -7.77 2.43 0.30
C PRO A 20 -8.00 3.94 0.15
N ILE A 21 -7.57 4.70 1.17
CA ILE A 21 -7.48 6.16 1.09
C ILE A 21 -6.38 6.54 0.10
N GLU A 22 -5.24 5.86 0.22
CA GLU A 22 -4.03 6.18 -0.52
C GLU A 22 -3.26 4.90 -0.83
N VAL A 23 -2.66 4.85 -2.02
CA VAL A 23 -1.64 3.87 -2.37
C VAL A 23 -0.47 4.56 -3.07
N LYS A 24 0.74 4.29 -2.58
CA LYS A 24 1.99 4.66 -3.24
C LYS A 24 2.66 3.40 -3.75
N TYR A 25 2.95 3.35 -5.05
CA TYR A 25 3.78 2.31 -5.64
C TYR A 25 5.12 2.93 -6.04
N GLY A 26 6.22 2.36 -5.56
CA GLY A 26 7.56 2.83 -5.85
C GLY A 26 8.43 1.70 -6.39
N MET A 27 9.20 2.00 -7.43
CA MET A 27 10.22 1.11 -7.97
C MET A 27 11.52 1.89 -8.09
N SER A 28 12.61 1.33 -7.57
CA SER A 28 13.91 1.98 -7.52
C SER A 28 15.04 0.99 -7.85
N ARG A 29 16.17 1.53 -8.29
CA ARG A 29 17.42 0.79 -8.53
C ARG A 29 18.57 1.54 -7.89
N SER A 30 19.58 0.81 -7.43
CA SER A 30 20.83 1.42 -7.00
C SER A 30 21.71 1.75 -8.21
N ALA A 31 22.25 2.96 -8.22
CA ALA A 31 23.22 3.41 -9.21
C ALA A 31 24.52 3.86 -8.51
N ASN A 32 25.66 3.68 -9.19
CA ASN A 32 26.94 4.19 -8.71
C ASN A 32 27.05 5.71 -8.98
N GLN A 33 28.17 6.32 -8.55
CA GLN A 33 28.41 7.75 -8.67
C GLN A 33 28.43 8.29 -10.12
N VAL A 34 28.54 7.42 -11.11
CA VAL A 34 28.50 7.77 -12.55
C VAL A 34 27.19 7.36 -13.23
N GLY A 35 26.15 7.02 -12.44
CA GLY A 35 24.82 6.69 -12.94
C GLY A 35 24.67 5.28 -13.52
N ARG A 36 25.69 4.41 -13.39
CA ARG A 36 25.59 3.01 -13.85
C ARG A 36 24.88 2.15 -12.81
N ARG A 37 24.03 1.24 -13.26
CA ARG A 37 23.32 0.27 -12.43
C ARG A 37 24.29 -0.60 -11.64
N ILE A 38 24.02 -0.77 -10.35
CA ILE A 38 24.73 -1.72 -9.49
C ILE A 38 23.93 -3.02 -9.44
N GLY A 39 24.45 -4.09 -10.04
CA GLY A 39 23.93 -5.46 -9.94
C GLY A 39 22.40 -5.61 -10.09
N GLU A 40 21.83 -6.56 -9.37
CA GLU A 40 20.39 -6.84 -9.28
C GLU A 40 19.70 -6.00 -8.20
N SER A 41 19.91 -4.68 -8.23
CA SER A 41 19.37 -3.76 -7.22
C SER A 41 17.93 -3.30 -7.45
N LEU A 42 17.17 -3.94 -8.35
CA LEU A 42 15.80 -3.54 -8.59
C LEU A 42 14.94 -3.93 -7.40
N GLN A 43 14.29 -2.94 -6.80
CA GLN A 43 13.38 -3.13 -5.68
C GLN A 43 12.08 -2.40 -5.98
N ALA A 44 10.96 -2.98 -5.56
CA ALA A 44 9.69 -2.28 -5.56
C ALA A 44 8.90 -2.56 -4.28
N ARG A 45 8.08 -1.57 -3.92
CA ARG A 45 7.22 -1.56 -2.73
C ARG A 45 5.90 -0.90 -3.07
N ALA A 46 4.82 -1.43 -2.51
CA ALA A 46 3.55 -0.74 -2.44
C ALA A 46 3.22 -0.41 -1.00
N PHE A 47 2.77 0.81 -0.76
CA PHE A 47 2.40 1.33 0.54
C PHE A 47 0.91 1.68 0.49
N VAL A 48 0.11 1.10 1.36
CA VAL A 48 -1.35 1.17 1.32
C VAL A 48 -1.85 1.69 2.65
N TRP A 49 -2.68 2.72 2.61
CA TRP A 49 -3.34 3.30 3.79
C TRP A 49 -4.84 3.16 3.66
N VAL A 50 -5.47 2.57 4.67
CA VAL A 50 -6.91 2.29 4.70
C VAL A 50 -7.50 2.88 5.97
N ASP A 51 -8.69 3.47 5.86
CA ASP A 51 -9.53 3.77 7.02
C ASP A 51 -10.31 2.50 7.39
N PRO A 52 -9.96 1.79 8.48
CA PRO A 52 -10.66 0.59 8.89
C PRO A 52 -12.03 0.87 9.52
N HIS A 53 -12.36 2.12 9.83
CA HIS A 53 -13.68 2.49 10.37
C HIS A 53 -14.75 2.52 9.27
N ASP A 54 -14.35 2.80 8.02
CA ASP A 54 -15.27 2.84 6.88
C ASP A 54 -15.44 1.45 6.25
N VAL A 55 -16.48 0.73 6.68
CA VAL A 55 -16.79 -0.62 6.21
C VAL A 55 -17.13 -0.69 4.71
N ALA A 56 -17.48 0.43 4.07
CA ALA A 56 -17.69 0.47 2.63
C ALA A 56 -16.36 0.40 1.84
N ARG A 57 -15.23 0.73 2.50
CA ARG A 57 -13.89 0.64 1.93
C ARG A 57 -13.24 -0.71 2.20
N LEU A 58 -13.40 -1.23 3.40
CA LEU A 58 -12.85 -2.50 3.84
C LEU A 58 -13.83 -3.17 4.80
N SER A 59 -14.45 -4.27 4.38
CA SER A 59 -15.31 -5.05 5.27
C SER A 59 -14.51 -5.70 6.38
N GLN A 60 -15.18 -6.02 7.50
CA GLN A 60 -14.55 -6.71 8.63
C GLN A 60 -13.98 -8.08 8.22
N ASP A 61 -14.68 -8.82 7.35
CA ASP A 61 -14.21 -10.09 6.83
C ASP A 61 -12.95 -9.92 5.97
N SER A 62 -12.91 -8.91 5.10
CA SER A 62 -11.73 -8.58 4.31
C SER A 62 -10.55 -8.20 5.19
N LEU A 63 -10.78 -7.42 6.26
CA LEU A 63 -9.76 -7.07 7.23
C LEU A 63 -9.17 -8.31 7.92
N VAL A 64 -10.02 -9.22 8.39
CA VAL A 64 -9.59 -10.48 9.00
C VAL A 64 -8.80 -11.35 8.00
N ASN A 65 -9.20 -11.37 6.74
CA ASN A 65 -8.48 -12.11 5.70
C ASN A 65 -7.12 -11.48 5.38
N LEU A 66 -7.00 -10.15 5.37
CA LEU A 66 -5.70 -9.48 5.24
C LEU A 66 -4.78 -9.78 6.42
N TRP A 67 -5.33 -9.81 7.65
CA TRP A 67 -4.57 -10.23 8.83
C TRP A 67 -4.05 -11.67 8.69
N LYS A 68 -4.89 -12.60 8.22
CA LYS A 68 -4.49 -13.99 7.96
C LYS A 68 -3.36 -14.05 6.91
N ILE A 69 -3.52 -13.36 5.79
CA ILE A 69 -2.48 -13.26 4.74
C ILE A 69 -1.16 -12.75 5.33
N ALA A 70 -1.21 -11.70 6.16
CA ALA A 70 -0.02 -11.10 6.77
C ALA A 70 0.63 -11.96 7.88
N THR A 71 -0.09 -12.95 8.41
CA THR A 71 0.40 -13.83 9.49
C THR A 71 0.72 -15.25 9.02
N GLU A 72 0.62 -15.51 7.71
CA GLU A 72 0.96 -16.81 7.14
C GLU A 72 2.48 -17.08 7.20
N PRO A 73 2.93 -18.19 7.81
CA PRO A 73 4.32 -18.40 8.19
C PRO A 73 5.29 -18.69 7.02
N LYS A 74 4.77 -18.78 5.80
CA LYS A 74 5.55 -19.12 4.59
C LYS A 74 5.60 -17.97 3.59
N ASP A 75 5.01 -16.83 3.92
CA ASP A 75 4.92 -15.64 3.06
C ASP A 75 4.56 -16.00 1.61
N PRO A 76 3.45 -16.74 1.36
CA PRO A 76 3.13 -17.15 0.00
C PRO A 76 2.90 -15.92 -0.86
N LEU A 77 3.31 -16.03 -2.13
CA LEU A 77 3.18 -14.93 -3.06
C LEU A 77 1.74 -14.80 -3.52
N TYR A 78 1.13 -13.66 -3.19
CA TYR A 78 -0.19 -13.26 -3.64
C TYR A 78 -0.08 -12.41 -4.90
N LYS A 79 -1.04 -12.61 -5.80
CA LYS A 79 -1.27 -11.65 -6.88
C LYS A 79 -1.84 -10.37 -6.26
N VAL A 80 -1.21 -9.25 -6.53
CA VAL A 80 -1.62 -7.92 -6.10
C VAL A 80 -1.95 -7.08 -7.31
N GLU A 81 -3.10 -6.41 -7.28
CA GLU A 81 -3.54 -5.47 -8.30
C GLU A 81 -3.88 -4.14 -7.62
N VAL A 82 -3.21 -3.07 -8.04
CA VAL A 82 -3.50 -1.69 -7.63
C VAL A 82 -3.99 -0.94 -8.84
N THR A 83 -5.21 -0.41 -8.78
CA THR A 83 -5.80 0.38 -9.87
C THR A 83 -6.05 1.80 -9.39
N TRP A 84 -5.43 2.78 -10.05
CA TRP A 84 -5.72 4.19 -9.86
C TRP A 84 -6.73 4.64 -10.89
N TYR A 85 -7.69 5.46 -10.48
CA TYR A 85 -8.70 6.03 -11.36
C TYR A 85 -8.52 7.54 -11.47
N LEU A 86 -9.07 8.13 -12.54
CA LEU A 86 -9.24 9.58 -12.65
C LEU A 86 -10.20 10.10 -11.56
N GLU A 87 -10.22 11.41 -11.32
CA GLU A 87 -10.96 12.03 -10.22
C GLU A 87 -12.46 11.68 -10.19
N ASP A 88 -13.04 11.41 -11.35
CA ASP A 88 -14.46 11.03 -11.51
C ASP A 88 -14.72 9.54 -11.19
N GLY A 89 -13.67 8.73 -11.01
CA GLY A 89 -13.73 7.34 -10.55
C GLY A 89 -14.14 6.29 -11.58
N ASP A 90 -14.63 6.70 -12.76
CA ASP A 90 -15.16 5.77 -13.76
C ASP A 90 -14.14 5.35 -14.82
N LYS A 91 -13.01 6.05 -14.90
CA LYS A 91 -11.93 5.78 -15.87
C LYS A 91 -10.66 5.38 -15.14
N VAL A 92 -10.09 4.24 -15.53
CA VAL A 92 -8.77 3.82 -15.06
C VAL A 92 -7.73 4.83 -15.56
N LEU A 93 -6.93 5.34 -14.63
CA LEU A 93 -5.76 6.15 -14.93
C LEU A 93 -4.58 5.25 -15.26
N SER A 94 -4.31 4.29 -14.38
CA SER A 94 -3.25 3.28 -14.49
C SER A 94 -3.55 2.09 -13.57
N ALA A 95 -2.93 0.95 -13.83
CA ALA A 95 -2.91 -0.18 -12.92
C ALA A 95 -1.53 -0.82 -12.83
N ALA A 96 -1.16 -1.28 -11.63
CA ALA A 96 0.02 -2.08 -11.38
C ALA A 96 -0.42 -3.47 -10.90
N GLU A 97 0.08 -4.51 -11.54
CA GLU A 97 -0.15 -5.91 -11.18
C GLU A 97 1.20 -6.57 -10.88
N PHE A 98 1.31 -7.28 -9.76
CA PHE A 98 2.56 -7.95 -9.38
C PHE A 98 2.32 -9.13 -8.42
N MET A 99 3.33 -9.97 -8.25
CA MET A 99 3.36 -10.96 -7.17
C MET A 99 4.06 -10.36 -5.96
N GLY A 100 3.54 -10.57 -4.77
CA GLY A 100 4.12 -10.03 -3.55
C GLY A 100 3.47 -10.58 -2.28
N TRP A 101 3.89 -10.05 -1.14
CA TRP A 101 3.37 -10.42 0.17
C TRP A 101 3.36 -9.19 1.08
N ILE A 102 2.58 -9.25 2.17
CA ILE A 102 2.45 -8.15 3.12
C ILE A 102 3.60 -8.22 4.13
N SER A 103 4.56 -7.29 4.03
CA SER A 103 5.72 -7.23 4.92
C SER A 103 5.49 -6.41 6.18
N VAL A 104 4.54 -5.48 6.13
CA VAL A 104 4.10 -4.73 7.31
C VAL A 104 2.59 -4.73 7.34
N PHE A 105 2.03 -5.10 8.49
CA PHE A 105 0.62 -4.91 8.81
C PHE A 105 0.55 -4.15 10.13
N GLN A 106 0.15 -2.88 10.07
CA GLN A 106 0.17 -1.99 11.23
C GLN A 106 -1.15 -1.27 11.40
N PHE A 107 -1.75 -1.42 12.58
CA PHE A 107 -2.81 -0.55 13.05
C PHE A 107 -2.20 0.59 13.86
N THR A 108 -2.62 1.82 13.56
CA THR A 108 -2.23 3.00 14.33
C THR A 108 -3.41 3.91 14.56
N ASN A 109 -3.43 4.57 15.71
CA ASN A 109 -4.22 5.76 15.93
C ASN A 109 -3.22 6.93 15.83
N PRO A 110 -3.17 7.66 14.70
CA PRO A 110 -2.18 8.70 14.51
C PRO A 110 -2.39 9.78 15.57
N ALA A 111 -1.29 10.17 16.24
CA ALA A 111 -1.35 11.17 17.30
C ALA A 111 -1.97 12.46 16.76
N LEU A 112 -2.93 13.02 17.51
CA LEU A 112 -3.48 14.35 17.24
C LEU A 112 -2.33 15.35 17.28
N SER A 113 -1.95 15.90 16.13
CA SER A 113 -0.98 16.99 16.06
C SER A 113 -1.53 18.19 16.84
N GLY A 114 -0.86 18.60 17.92
CA GLY A 114 -1.22 19.80 18.68
C GLY A 114 -1.64 19.60 20.14
N LEU A 115 -1.54 18.39 20.71
CA LEU A 115 -1.64 18.22 22.17
C LEU A 115 -0.35 18.73 22.84
N PRO A 116 -0.40 19.78 23.68
CA PRO A 116 0.78 20.23 24.41
C PRO A 116 1.19 19.13 25.41
N GLY A 117 2.39 18.54 25.21
CA GLY A 117 3.01 17.65 26.19
C GLY A 117 3.30 16.21 25.74
N THR A 118 2.86 15.77 24.56
CA THR A 118 3.19 14.42 24.03
C THR A 118 4.19 14.51 22.88
N GLY A 119 5.35 15.11 23.15
CA GLY A 119 6.51 15.11 22.27
C GLY A 119 7.34 13.84 22.49
N GLY A 120 6.89 12.73 21.92
CA GLY A 120 7.67 11.49 21.83
C GLY A 120 8.44 11.45 20.53
N ASP A 121 9.76 11.56 20.63
CA ASP A 121 10.78 11.56 19.59
C ASP A 121 10.50 10.57 18.43
N LEU A 122 10.16 11.11 17.25
CA LEU A 122 10.20 10.40 15.96
C LEU A 122 11.59 10.66 15.34
N SER A 123 12.62 10.17 16.01
CA SER A 123 13.98 10.19 15.48
C SER A 123 14.10 9.25 14.27
N GLY A 124 13.99 9.85 13.09
CA GLY A 124 14.74 9.43 11.91
C GLY A 124 14.13 8.34 11.03
N LYS A 125 13.86 8.73 9.77
CA LYS A 125 13.62 7.87 8.59
C LYS A 125 12.25 7.19 8.47
N SER A 126 11.17 7.93 8.57
CA SER A 126 9.92 7.47 7.97
C SER A 126 9.17 8.62 7.29
N SER A 127 9.21 8.63 5.96
CA SER A 127 8.42 9.51 5.08
C SER A 127 6.92 9.14 5.07
N VAL A 128 6.45 8.35 6.05
CA VAL A 128 5.13 7.74 6.07
C VAL A 128 4.07 8.57 6.83
N VAL A 129 4.46 9.55 7.66
CA VAL A 129 3.56 10.09 8.70
C VAL A 129 3.36 11.61 8.65
N GLN A 130 3.14 12.20 7.47
CA GLN A 130 2.74 13.63 7.39
C GLN A 130 1.32 13.88 6.88
N SER A 131 0.61 12.85 6.39
CA SER A 131 -0.73 12.99 5.78
C SER A 131 -1.90 12.48 6.66
N GLN A 132 -1.65 12.09 7.92
CA GLN A 132 -2.55 11.17 8.65
C GLN A 132 -3.37 11.82 9.78
N THR A 133 -3.28 13.13 9.99
CA THR A 133 -3.89 13.80 11.17
C THR A 133 -5.41 13.90 11.15
N ALA A 134 -6.07 13.52 10.05
CA ALA A 134 -7.53 13.57 9.90
C ALA A 134 -8.25 12.22 10.16
N TYR A 135 -7.52 11.11 10.38
CA TYR A 135 -8.10 9.78 10.56
C TYR A 135 -7.91 9.28 11.99
N ASN A 136 -9.00 8.86 12.65
CA ASN A 136 -8.95 8.36 14.04
C ASN A 136 -8.32 6.97 14.16
N ASN A 137 -8.38 6.17 13.10
CA ASN A 137 -7.75 4.87 13.03
C ASN A 137 -7.22 4.71 11.61
N LEU A 138 -6.04 4.09 11.48
CA LEU A 138 -5.43 3.85 10.19
C LEU A 138 -4.82 2.45 10.17
N LEU A 139 -5.13 1.72 9.11
CA LEU A 139 -4.43 0.51 8.75
C LEU A 139 -3.39 0.86 7.68
N TYR A 140 -2.13 0.58 7.98
CA TYR A 140 -1.01 0.65 7.06
C TYR A 140 -0.57 -0.76 6.65
N LEU A 141 -0.45 -0.97 5.34
CA LEU A 141 0.14 -2.16 4.76
C LEU A 141 1.35 -1.78 3.91
N GLU A 142 2.46 -2.47 4.10
CA GLU A 142 3.58 -2.46 3.15
C GLU A 142 3.61 -3.79 2.42
N LEU A 143 3.66 -3.75 1.09
CA LEU A 143 3.79 -4.94 0.25
C LEU A 143 5.16 -4.96 -0.42
N VAL A 144 5.85 -6.07 -0.24
CA VAL A 144 7.08 -6.40 -0.97
C VAL A 144 6.69 -6.95 -2.32
N VAL A 145 7.23 -6.35 -3.38
CA VAL A 145 7.08 -6.84 -4.75
C VAL A 145 8.19 -7.85 -5.03
N THR A 146 7.82 -9.05 -5.45
CA THR A 146 8.77 -10.10 -5.83
C THR A 146 9.14 -9.93 -7.31
N LEU A 147 10.43 -9.67 -7.56
CA LEU A 147 10.97 -9.32 -8.87
C LEU A 147 12.04 -10.31 -9.36
N ASP A 148 12.08 -11.51 -8.80
CA ASP A 148 12.91 -12.61 -9.28
C ASP A 148 12.46 -13.11 -10.67
N GLU A 149 13.29 -13.90 -11.34
CA GLU A 149 13.05 -14.36 -12.72
C GLU A 149 11.65 -14.98 -12.95
N PRO A 150 11.09 -15.82 -12.04
CA PRO A 150 9.77 -16.38 -12.23
C PRO A 150 8.61 -15.37 -12.14
N ASN A 151 8.82 -14.23 -11.46
CA ASN A 151 7.74 -13.28 -11.17
C ASN A 151 7.87 -11.94 -11.89
N ILE A 152 9.04 -11.59 -12.43
CA ILE A 152 9.22 -10.35 -13.20
C ILE A 152 8.32 -10.29 -14.44
N SER A 153 8.02 -11.44 -15.06
CA SER A 153 7.10 -11.56 -16.20
C SER A 153 5.62 -11.35 -15.83
N LYS A 154 5.30 -11.51 -14.54
CA LYS A 154 3.97 -11.28 -13.97
C LYS A 154 3.81 -9.84 -13.47
N HIS A 155 4.90 -9.08 -13.36
CA HIS A 155 4.86 -7.67 -13.02
C HIS A 155 4.46 -6.85 -14.25
N ARG A 156 3.32 -6.16 -14.18
CA ARG A 156 2.73 -5.39 -15.27
C ARG A 156 2.32 -4.00 -14.80
N PHE A 157 2.52 -3.03 -15.68
CA PHE A 157 1.98 -1.69 -15.53
C PHE A 157 1.17 -1.37 -16.79
N THR A 158 -0.11 -1.10 -16.61
CA THR A 158 -1.07 -0.88 -17.71
C THR A 158 -1.82 0.43 -17.52
N LYS A 159 -2.38 0.94 -18.61
CA LYS A 159 -3.29 2.08 -18.64
C LYS A 159 -4.66 1.61 -19.08
#